data_AF-A0A254QUK4-F1
#
_entry.id   AF-A0A254QUK4-F1
#
_cell.length_a   1.000
_cell.length_b   1.000
_cell.length_c   1.000
_cell.angle_alpha   90.00
_cell.angle_beta   90.00
_cell.angle_gamma   90.00
#
_symmetry.space_group_name_H-M   'P 1'
#
loop_
_entity.id
_entity.type
_entity.pdbx_description
1 polymer ?
#
loop_
_entity_poly.entity_id
_entity_poly.type
_entity_poly.pdbx_seq_one_letter_code
_entity_poly.pdbx_strand_id
1 'polypeptide(L)'
;MSSIEELQGRISVALARIGSGVETLAQKGASADPDPDLARALAEEQQTVAQIKERLRQLNLKHIEETESLKAQLNEARAAVPEAGADQDLIAELRAQMTAQAEALAKLDGDMQRVRHANDALRKSNAALREANEAGVGEPDLINKAMLAELESLRAARALDMSEAGAVLARLEPLLQASAQSEGELT
;
A
#
# COMPACT_ATOMS: atom_id res chain seq x y z
N MET A 1 -42.68 -5.86 50.30
CA MET A 1 -43.70 -6.10 49.25
C MET A 1 -43.94 -4.84 48.42
N SER A 2 -44.34 -3.71 49.02
CA SER A 2 -44.58 -2.44 48.30
C SER A 2 -43.41 -1.89 47.46
N SER A 3 -42.15 -1.98 47.93
CA SER A 3 -40.99 -1.47 47.17
C SER A 3 -40.65 -2.29 45.92
N ILE A 4 -41.07 -3.56 45.86
CA ILE A 4 -40.86 -4.42 44.69
C ILE A 4 -41.87 -4.05 43.59
N GLU A 5 -43.13 -3.80 43.96
CA GLU A 5 -44.18 -3.35 43.03
C GLU A 5 -43.86 -1.96 42.46
N GLU A 6 -43.31 -1.06 43.27
CA GLU A 6 -42.87 0.27 42.82
C GLU A 6 -41.67 0.20 41.85
N LEU A 7 -40.70 -0.68 42.12
CA LEU A 7 -39.59 -0.93 41.20
C LEU A 7 -40.05 -1.60 39.90
N GLN A 8 -40.97 -2.56 39.97
CA GLN A 8 -41.56 -3.20 38.80
C GLN A 8 -42.35 -2.19 37.94
N GLY A 9 -43.10 -1.28 38.57
CA GLY A 9 -43.80 -0.19 37.88
C GLY A 9 -42.84 0.80 37.21
N ARG A 10 -41.71 1.12 37.84
CA ARG A 10 -40.69 1.99 37.24
C ARG A 10 -39.96 1.31 36.08
N ILE A 11 -39.70 0.01 36.19
CA ILE A 11 -39.06 -0.78 35.12
C ILE A 11 -39.99 -0.89 33.91
N SER A 12 -41.29 -1.15 34.10
CA SER A 12 -42.24 -1.26 32.97
C SER A 12 -42.38 0.08 32.22
N VAL A 13 -42.41 1.20 32.96
CA VAL A 13 -42.41 2.55 32.35
C VAL A 13 -41.10 2.85 31.62
N ALA A 14 -39.96 2.46 32.20
CA ALA A 14 -38.65 2.64 31.55
C ALA A 14 -38.54 1.81 30.27
N LEU A 15 -38.99 0.55 30.28
CA LEU A 15 -38.99 -0.33 29.11
C LEU A 15 -39.94 0.17 28.01
N ALA A 16 -41.13 0.66 28.37
CA ALA A 16 -42.04 1.27 27.40
C ALA A 16 -41.44 2.53 26.75
N ARG A 17 -40.71 3.35 27.52
CA ARG A 17 -40.00 4.52 27.01
C ARG A 17 -38.80 4.17 26.13
N ILE A 18 -38.09 3.09 26.44
CA ILE A 18 -37.00 2.59 25.59
C ILE A 18 -37.59 2.04 24.29
N GLY A 19 -38.67 1.26 24.35
CA GLY A 19 -39.35 0.73 23.16
C GLY A 19 -39.79 1.84 22.21
N SER A 20 -40.46 2.88 22.72
CA SER A 20 -40.84 4.02 21.89
C SER A 20 -39.65 4.84 21.39
N GLY A 21 -38.57 4.94 22.19
CA GLY A 21 -37.31 5.57 21.77
C GLY A 21 -36.62 4.83 20.62
N VAL A 22 -36.58 3.50 20.67
CA VAL A 22 -35.99 2.65 19.61
C VAL A 22 -36.83 2.73 18.33
N GLU A 23 -38.15 2.72 18.44
CA GLU A 23 -39.04 2.84 17.29
C GLU A 23 -38.90 4.21 16.62
N THR A 24 -38.77 5.29 17.42
CA THR A 24 -38.48 6.64 16.91
C THR A 24 -37.10 6.69 16.22
N LEU A 25 -36.08 6.01 16.76
CA LEU A 25 -34.75 5.97 16.16
C LEU A 25 -34.73 5.18 14.85
N ALA A 26 -35.43 4.05 14.80
CA ALA A 26 -35.60 3.23 13.61
C ALA A 26 -36.35 4.01 12.52
N GLN A 27 -37.39 4.75 12.89
CA GLN A 27 -38.15 5.58 11.96
C GLN A 27 -37.33 6.77 11.45
N LYS A 28 -36.41 7.31 12.27
CA LYS A 28 -35.43 8.34 11.87
C LYS A 28 -34.32 7.80 10.98
N GLY A 29 -33.91 6.55 11.14
CA GLY A 29 -32.95 5.86 10.27
C GLY A 29 -33.55 5.45 8.91
N ALA A 30 -34.85 5.11 8.88
CA ALA A 30 -35.57 4.73 7.66
C ALA A 30 -36.08 5.91 6.83
N SER A 31 -36.14 7.12 7.42
CA SER A 31 -36.57 8.37 6.76
C SER A 31 -35.43 9.31 6.41
N ALA A 32 -34.18 8.90 6.62
CA ALA A 32 -33.02 9.63 6.11
C ALA A 32 -32.92 9.39 4.60
N ASP A 33 -33.53 10.28 3.81
CA ASP A 33 -33.18 10.40 2.39
C ASP A 33 -31.66 10.53 2.28
N PRO A 34 -31.02 9.82 1.32
CA PRO A 34 -29.57 9.92 1.14
C PRO A 34 -29.19 11.38 0.95
N ASP A 35 -28.30 11.86 1.82
CA ASP A 35 -27.84 13.24 1.83
C ASP A 35 -27.45 13.64 0.39
N PRO A 36 -28.10 14.66 -0.22
CA PRO A 36 -27.82 15.06 -1.59
C PRO A 36 -26.36 15.46 -1.80
N ASP A 37 -25.66 15.88 -0.75
CA ASP A 37 -24.23 16.18 -0.81
C ASP A 37 -23.37 14.91 -0.86
N LEU A 38 -23.78 13.84 -0.18
CA LEU A 38 -23.12 12.52 -0.27
C LEU A 38 -23.33 11.88 -1.65
N ALA A 39 -24.54 12.01 -2.22
CA ALA A 39 -24.84 11.53 -3.57
C ALA A 39 -24.00 12.25 -4.64
N ARG A 40 -23.77 13.57 -4.47
CA ARG A 40 -22.88 14.35 -5.34
C ARG A 40 -21.41 13.93 -5.17
N ALA A 41 -20.93 13.77 -3.95
CA ALA A 41 -19.56 13.33 -3.68
C ALA A 41 -19.28 11.94 -4.30
N LEU A 42 -20.23 11.01 -4.22
CA LEU A 42 -20.11 9.68 -4.84
C LEU A 42 -20.07 9.76 -6.37
N ALA A 43 -20.87 10.64 -6.99
CA ALA A 43 -20.85 10.84 -8.44
C ALA A 43 -19.52 11.45 -8.92
N GLU A 44 -18.98 12.41 -8.19
CA GLU A 44 -17.65 12.99 -8.45
C GLU A 44 -16.54 11.94 -8.30
N GLU A 45 -16.57 11.13 -7.23
CA GLU A 45 -15.62 10.04 -7.02
C GLU A 45 -15.69 9.02 -8.16
N GLN A 46 -16.88 8.59 -8.57
CA GLN A 46 -17.06 7.67 -9.70
C GLN A 46 -16.48 8.23 -11.00
N GLN A 47 -16.63 9.54 -11.24
CA GLN A 47 -16.05 10.20 -12.40
C GLN A 47 -14.52 10.23 -12.33
N THR A 48 -13.92 10.52 -11.17
CA THR A 48 -12.46 10.48 -11.00
C THR A 48 -11.91 9.07 -11.16
N VAL A 49 -12.58 8.06 -10.61
CA VAL A 49 -12.21 6.64 -10.76
C VAL A 49 -12.27 6.22 -12.23
N ALA A 50 -13.29 6.66 -12.99
CA ALA A 50 -13.37 6.39 -14.42
C ALA A 50 -12.19 7.02 -15.19
N GLN A 51 -11.83 8.26 -14.87
CA GLN A 51 -10.68 8.94 -15.49
C GLN A 51 -9.35 8.26 -15.15
N ILE A 52 -9.15 7.82 -13.91
CA ILE A 52 -7.94 7.12 -13.48
C ILE A 52 -7.82 5.76 -14.19
N LYS A 53 -8.92 5.01 -14.29
CA LYS A 53 -8.95 3.74 -15.02
C LYS A 53 -8.57 3.92 -16.49
N GLU A 54 -9.04 4.99 -17.12
CA GLU A 54 -8.72 5.28 -18.51
C GLU A 54 -7.24 5.65 -18.70
N ARG A 55 -6.69 6.51 -17.83
CA ARG A 55 -5.25 6.82 -17.84
C ARG A 55 -4.40 5.57 -17.62
N LEU A 56 -4.81 4.67 -16.73
CA LEU A 56 -4.10 3.42 -16.48
C LEU A 56 -4.12 2.51 -17.71
N ARG A 57 -5.23 2.43 -18.44
CA ARG A 57 -5.28 1.68 -19.71
C ARG A 57 -4.34 2.27 -20.74
N GLN A 58 -4.34 3.58 -20.92
CA GLN A 58 -3.46 4.26 -21.87
C GLN A 58 -1.99 4.06 -21.52
N LEU A 59 -1.63 4.12 -20.23
CA LEU A 59 -0.27 3.87 -19.77
C LEU A 59 0.14 2.41 -20.03
N ASN A 60 -0.73 1.44 -19.75
CA ASN A 60 -0.46 0.03 -20.04
C ASN A 60 -0.28 -0.24 -21.53
N LEU A 61 -1.09 0.38 -22.40
CA LEU A 61 -0.93 0.25 -23.85
C LEU A 61 0.43 0.80 -24.31
N LYS A 62 0.80 1.99 -23.85
CA LYS A 62 2.12 2.58 -24.15
C LYS A 62 3.27 1.71 -23.67
N HIS A 63 3.18 1.14 -22.46
CA HIS A 63 4.21 0.23 -21.96
C HIS A 63 4.30 -1.06 -22.77
N ILE A 64 3.18 -1.62 -23.21
CA ILE A 64 3.20 -2.80 -24.09
C ILE A 64 3.91 -2.44 -25.39
N GLU A 65 3.53 -1.34 -26.04
CA GLU A 65 4.17 -0.84 -27.28
C GLU A 65 5.67 -0.58 -27.11
N GLU A 66 6.08 0.06 -26.01
CA GLU A 66 7.49 0.29 -25.68
C GLU A 66 8.24 -1.04 -25.48
N THR A 67 7.65 -2.01 -24.78
CA THR A 67 8.29 -3.31 -24.57
C THR A 67 8.41 -4.11 -25.86
N GLU A 68 7.42 -4.04 -26.75
CA GLU A 68 7.48 -4.67 -28.06
C GLU A 68 8.52 -4.00 -28.96
N SER A 69 8.60 -2.66 -28.94
CA SER A 69 9.64 -1.90 -29.64
C SER A 69 11.04 -2.26 -29.15
N LEU A 70 11.26 -2.29 -27.83
CA LEU A 70 12.56 -2.66 -27.25
C LEU A 70 12.94 -4.11 -27.57
N LYS A 71 11.97 -5.04 -27.54
CA LYS A 71 12.20 -6.43 -27.96
C LYS A 71 12.56 -6.52 -29.44
N ALA A 72 11.91 -5.74 -30.30
CA ALA A 72 12.21 -5.69 -31.72
C ALA A 72 13.63 -5.15 -31.97
N GLN A 73 14.00 -4.04 -31.32
CA GLN A 73 15.35 -3.47 -31.39
C GLN A 73 16.42 -4.45 -30.89
N LEU A 74 16.14 -5.21 -29.82
CA LEU A 74 17.05 -6.23 -29.31
C LEU A 74 17.23 -7.37 -30.32
N ASN A 75 16.15 -7.83 -30.95
CA ASN A 75 16.22 -8.89 -31.95
C ASN A 75 16.95 -8.42 -33.22
N GLU A 76 16.76 -7.17 -33.62
CA GLU A 76 17.47 -6.55 -34.74
C GLU A 76 18.96 -6.37 -34.43
N ALA A 77 19.30 -5.82 -33.26
CA ALA A 77 20.68 -5.72 -32.79
C ALA A 77 21.36 -7.11 -32.69
N ARG A 78 20.62 -8.13 -32.24
CA ARG A 78 21.11 -9.51 -32.18
C ARG A 78 21.31 -10.13 -33.56
N ALA A 79 20.52 -9.76 -34.56
CA ALA A 79 20.65 -10.25 -35.93
C ALA A 79 21.74 -9.50 -36.72
N ALA A 80 22.02 -8.24 -36.36
CA ALA A 80 23.04 -7.39 -37.00
C ALA A 80 24.49 -7.73 -36.57
N VAL A 81 24.67 -8.62 -35.59
CA VAL A 81 25.99 -9.05 -35.11
C VAL A 81 26.29 -10.48 -35.61
N PRO A 82 26.98 -10.66 -36.75
CA PRO A 82 27.66 -11.92 -37.05
C PRO A 82 28.98 -11.97 -36.25
N GLU A 83 29.26 -13.12 -35.63
CA GLU A 83 30.30 -13.34 -34.60
C GLU A 83 31.67 -12.66 -34.86
N ALA A 84 32.14 -11.87 -33.87
CA ALA A 84 33.57 -11.73 -33.56
C ALA A 84 33.79 -11.08 -32.17
N GLY A 85 33.74 -11.87 -31.10
CA GLY A 85 34.52 -11.71 -29.85
C GLY A 85 34.36 -10.48 -28.94
N ALA A 86 34.24 -9.26 -29.45
CA ALA A 86 34.24 -8.03 -28.66
C ALA A 86 32.90 -7.71 -28.00
N ASP A 87 31.78 -8.18 -28.58
CA ASP A 87 30.43 -7.98 -28.02
C ASP A 87 30.03 -9.04 -26.99
N GLN A 88 30.74 -10.18 -26.88
CA GLN A 88 30.39 -11.18 -25.87
C GLN A 88 30.59 -10.65 -24.45
N ASP A 89 31.61 -9.85 -24.23
CA ASP A 89 31.88 -9.22 -22.94
C ASP A 89 30.83 -8.15 -22.61
N LEU A 90 30.46 -7.30 -23.58
CA LEU A 90 29.39 -6.31 -23.42
C LEU A 90 28.02 -6.98 -23.17
N ILE A 91 27.72 -8.06 -23.90
CA ILE A 91 26.50 -8.86 -23.72
C ILE A 91 26.52 -9.57 -22.35
N ALA A 92 27.66 -10.07 -21.91
CA ALA A 92 27.81 -10.68 -20.58
C ALA A 92 27.63 -9.63 -19.48
N GLU A 93 28.17 -8.43 -19.64
CA GLU A 93 28.01 -7.31 -18.72
C GLU A 93 26.57 -6.81 -18.65
N LEU A 94 25.91 -6.60 -19.79
CA LEU A 94 24.47 -6.28 -19.87
C LEU A 94 23.61 -7.36 -19.19
N ARG A 95 23.94 -8.65 -19.38
CA ARG A 95 23.25 -9.74 -18.69
C ARG A 95 23.46 -9.69 -17.19
N ALA A 96 24.69 -9.44 -16.74
CA ALA A 96 25.02 -9.30 -15.33
C ALA A 96 24.28 -8.11 -14.67
N GLN A 97 24.18 -6.99 -15.38
CA GLN A 97 23.41 -5.83 -14.95
C GLN A 97 21.91 -6.14 -14.86
N MET A 98 21.35 -6.83 -15.86
CA MET A 98 19.94 -7.25 -15.83
C MET A 98 19.64 -8.23 -14.69
N THR A 99 20.55 -9.17 -14.39
CA THR A 99 20.38 -10.08 -13.25
C THR A 99 20.47 -9.33 -11.92
N ALA A 100 21.43 -8.43 -11.76
CA ALA A 100 21.56 -7.61 -10.55
C ALA A 100 20.33 -6.70 -10.35
N GLN A 101 19.78 -6.13 -11.43
CA GLN A 101 18.57 -5.34 -11.39
C GLN A 101 17.34 -6.18 -11.02
N ALA A 102 17.21 -7.38 -11.57
CA ALA A 102 16.13 -8.29 -11.22
C ALA A 102 16.18 -8.71 -9.74
N GLU A 103 17.37 -8.98 -9.21
CA GLU A 103 17.57 -9.28 -7.78
C GLU A 103 17.24 -8.07 -6.88
N ALA A 104 17.65 -6.87 -7.26
CA ALA A 104 17.32 -5.65 -6.53
C ALA A 104 15.80 -5.40 -6.49
N LEU A 105 15.10 -5.62 -7.62
CA LEU A 105 13.64 -5.51 -7.69
C LEU A 105 12.95 -6.57 -6.84
N ALA A 106 13.41 -7.83 -6.88
CA ALA A 106 12.87 -8.90 -6.06
C ALA A 106 13.05 -8.62 -4.56
N LYS A 107 14.19 -8.06 -4.17
CA LYS A 107 14.44 -7.62 -2.79
C LYS A 107 13.49 -6.49 -2.38
N LEU A 108 13.33 -5.47 -3.23
CA LEU A 108 12.45 -4.33 -2.96
C LEU A 108 10.99 -4.78 -2.82
N ASP A 109 10.52 -5.68 -3.68
CA ASP A 109 9.17 -6.25 -3.57
C ASP A 109 8.98 -7.02 -2.26
N GLY A 110 9.97 -7.85 -1.88
CA GLY A 110 9.96 -8.54 -0.60
C GLY A 110 9.91 -7.57 0.60
N ASP A 111 10.69 -6.49 0.57
CA ASP A 111 10.71 -5.47 1.62
C ASP A 111 9.37 -4.72 1.68
N MET A 112 8.77 -4.38 0.53
CA MET A 112 7.45 -3.76 0.44
C MET A 112 6.34 -4.66 0.99
N GLN A 113 6.39 -5.96 0.69
CA GLN A 113 5.45 -6.94 1.25
C GLN A 113 5.58 -7.03 2.78
N ARG A 114 6.80 -7.00 3.33
CA ARG A 114 7.02 -6.97 4.78
C ARG A 114 6.43 -5.71 5.42
N VAL A 115 6.64 -4.53 4.82
CA VAL A 115 6.05 -3.27 5.30
C VAL A 115 4.53 -3.34 5.30
N ARG A 116 3.90 -3.87 4.23
CA ARG A 116 2.45 -4.05 4.17
C ARG A 116 1.95 -4.97 5.28
N HIS A 117 2.59 -6.13 5.46
CA HIS A 117 2.22 -7.09 6.50
C HIS A 117 2.33 -6.50 7.91
N ALA A 118 3.45 -5.80 8.20
CA ALA A 118 3.66 -5.16 9.50
C ALA A 118 2.64 -4.03 9.76
N ASN A 119 2.27 -3.26 8.74
CA ASN A 119 1.21 -2.26 8.85
C ASN A 119 -0.19 -2.87 9.08
N ASP A 120 -0.51 -3.98 8.42
CA ASP A 120 -1.77 -4.69 8.65
C ASP A 120 -1.83 -5.26 10.08
N ALA A 121 -0.73 -5.80 10.58
CA ALA A 121 -0.61 -6.26 11.97
C ALA A 121 -0.80 -5.09 12.95
N LEU A 122 -0.18 -3.94 12.70
CA LEU A 122 -0.36 -2.71 13.47
C LEU A 122 -1.82 -2.23 13.48
N ARG A 123 -2.49 -2.22 12.32
CA ARG A 123 -3.90 -1.80 12.22
C ARG A 123 -4.82 -2.72 13.02
N LYS A 124 -4.61 -4.04 12.91
CA LYS A 124 -5.34 -5.03 13.72
C LYS A 124 -5.10 -4.82 15.20
N SER A 125 -3.85 -4.58 15.60
CA SER A 125 -3.52 -4.34 17.01
C SER A 125 -4.15 -3.06 17.55
N ASN A 126 -4.17 -1.98 16.75
CA ASN A 126 -4.84 -0.74 17.12
C ASN A 126 -6.37 -0.91 17.23
N ALA A 127 -6.99 -1.71 16.36
CA ALA A 127 -8.41 -2.02 16.46
C ALA A 127 -8.72 -2.79 17.76
N ALA A 128 -7.93 -3.82 18.08
CA ALA A 128 -8.09 -4.59 19.32
C ALA A 128 -7.89 -3.72 20.58
N LEU A 129 -6.92 -2.80 20.57
CA LEU A 129 -6.72 -1.85 21.67
C LEU A 129 -7.92 -0.90 21.85
N ARG A 130 -8.54 -0.44 20.76
CA ARG A 130 -9.74 0.40 20.83
C ARG A 130 -10.92 -0.36 21.39
N GLU A 131 -11.14 -1.59 20.93
CA GLU A 131 -12.20 -2.46 21.44
C GLU A 131 -12.02 -2.75 22.95
N ALA A 132 -10.79 -3.09 23.37
CA ALA A 132 -10.47 -3.32 24.78
C ALA A 132 -10.70 -2.05 25.64
N ASN A 133 -10.30 -0.88 25.12
CA ASN A 133 -10.55 0.41 25.79
C ASN A 133 -12.04 0.75 25.87
N GLU A 134 -12.82 0.51 24.81
CA GLU A 134 -14.28 0.71 24.78
C GLU A 134 -15.00 -0.23 25.75
N ALA A 135 -14.53 -1.47 25.87
CA ALA A 135 -15.02 -2.44 26.86
C ALA A 135 -14.56 -2.12 28.30
N GLY A 136 -13.66 -1.15 28.49
CA GLY A 136 -13.07 -0.81 29.78
C GLY A 136 -12.15 -1.89 30.35
N VAL A 137 -11.69 -2.83 29.51
CA VAL A 137 -10.81 -3.93 29.91
C VAL A 137 -9.37 -3.55 29.55
N GLY A 138 -8.55 -3.27 30.55
CA GLY A 138 -7.11 -3.11 30.36
C GLY A 138 -6.45 -4.47 30.20
N GLU A 139 -6.07 -4.85 28.97
CA GLU A 139 -5.31 -6.08 28.70
C GLU A 139 -3.81 -5.77 28.45
N PRO A 140 -2.91 -6.05 29.41
CA PRO A 140 -1.47 -5.79 29.26
C PRO A 140 -0.84 -6.53 28.06
N ASP A 141 -1.34 -7.72 27.74
CA ASP A 141 -0.83 -8.52 26.63
C ASP A 141 -1.16 -7.91 25.25
N LEU A 142 -2.29 -7.20 25.13
CA LEU A 142 -2.62 -6.46 23.90
C LEU A 142 -1.68 -5.26 23.70
N ILE A 143 -1.31 -4.58 24.79
CA ILE A 143 -0.34 -3.48 24.74
C ILE A 143 1.02 -4.01 24.29
N ASN A 144 1.48 -5.12 24.88
CA ASN A 144 2.74 -5.76 24.48
C ASN A 144 2.72 -6.20 23.00
N LYS A 145 1.61 -6.78 22.52
CA LYS A 145 1.44 -7.14 21.10
C LYS A 145 1.47 -5.91 20.19
N ALA A 146 0.84 -4.80 20.59
CA ALA A 146 0.84 -3.56 19.84
C ALA A 146 2.24 -2.96 19.73
N MET A 147 2.99 -2.92 20.84
CA MET A 147 4.37 -2.45 20.86
C MET A 147 5.28 -3.31 19.97
N LEU A 148 5.10 -4.63 19.98
CA LEU A 148 5.85 -5.53 19.09
C LEU A 148 5.52 -5.29 17.61
N ALA A 149 4.23 -5.10 17.28
CA ALA A 149 3.81 -4.78 15.92
C ALA A 149 4.37 -3.42 15.46
N GLU A 150 4.47 -2.43 16.35
CA GLU A 150 5.07 -1.12 16.06
C GLU A 150 6.56 -1.23 15.79
N LEU A 151 7.30 -1.96 16.63
CA LEU A 151 8.71 -2.21 16.41
C LEU A 151 8.96 -2.94 15.09
N GLU A 152 8.13 -3.93 14.75
CA GLU A 152 8.25 -4.66 13.49
C GLU A 152 7.95 -3.76 12.28
N SER A 153 6.94 -2.88 12.37
CA SER A 153 6.66 -1.89 11.33
C SER A 153 7.82 -0.92 11.12
N LEU A 154 8.39 -0.38 12.20
CA LEU A 154 9.54 0.52 12.13
C LEU A 154 10.77 -0.17 11.53
N ARG A 155 11.02 -1.43 11.89
CA ARG A 155 12.12 -2.23 11.31
C ARG A 155 11.90 -2.49 9.83
N ALA A 156 10.68 -2.87 9.43
CA ALA A 156 10.34 -3.11 8.04
C ALA A 156 10.48 -1.83 7.20
N ALA A 157 10.01 -0.69 7.72
CA ALA A 157 10.15 0.61 7.06
C ALA A 157 11.63 0.98 6.86
N ARG A 158 12.45 0.88 7.91
CA ARG A 158 13.90 1.11 7.79
C ARG A 158 14.58 0.18 6.78
N ALA A 159 14.19 -1.09 6.76
CA ALA A 159 14.77 -2.05 5.82
C ALA A 159 14.44 -1.69 4.37
N LEU A 160 13.20 -1.24 4.11
CA LEU A 160 12.78 -0.73 2.81
C LEU A 160 13.56 0.54 2.43
N ASP A 161 13.67 1.52 3.33
CA ASP A 161 14.44 2.74 3.08
C ASP A 161 15.91 2.43 2.71
N MET A 162 16.53 1.46 3.39
CA MET A 162 17.90 1.03 3.11
C MET A 162 18.02 0.31 1.75
N SER A 163 17.03 -0.50 1.35
CA SER A 163 17.07 -1.18 0.06
C SER A 163 16.78 -0.23 -1.10
N GLU A 164 15.87 0.74 -0.92
CA GLU A 164 15.64 1.83 -1.85
C GLU A 164 16.89 2.68 -2.03
N ALA A 165 17.51 3.13 -0.93
CA ALA A 165 18.76 3.90 -0.99
C ALA A 165 19.88 3.12 -1.70
N GLY A 166 20.02 1.83 -1.39
CA GLY A 166 21.00 0.96 -2.05
C GLY A 166 20.74 0.81 -3.56
N ALA A 167 19.47 0.64 -3.97
CA ALA A 167 19.09 0.53 -5.38
C ALA A 167 19.34 1.84 -6.15
N VAL A 168 19.08 2.99 -5.52
CA VAL A 168 19.38 4.31 -6.10
C VAL A 168 20.88 4.50 -6.26
N LEU A 169 21.68 4.23 -5.23
CA LEU A 169 23.14 4.34 -5.28
C LEU A 169 23.72 3.44 -6.38
N ALA A 170 23.27 2.19 -6.47
CA ALA A 170 23.70 1.26 -7.51
C ALA A 170 23.44 1.77 -8.94
N ARG A 171 22.42 2.62 -9.13
CA ARG A 171 22.09 3.22 -10.44
C ARG A 171 22.84 4.53 -10.70
N LEU A 172 23.18 5.29 -9.65
CA LEU A 172 23.93 6.54 -9.77
C LEU A 172 25.44 6.33 -9.92
N GLU A 173 25.99 5.29 -9.28
CA GLU A 173 27.43 4.95 -9.34
C GLU A 173 27.99 4.89 -10.78
N PRO A 174 27.40 4.14 -11.74
CA PRO A 174 27.91 4.10 -13.10
C PRO A 174 27.79 5.44 -13.84
N LEU A 175 26.78 6.27 -13.51
CA LEU A 175 26.63 7.60 -14.12
C LEU A 175 27.69 8.59 -13.64
N LEU A 176 28.07 8.49 -12.35
CA LEU A 176 29.15 9.27 -11.76
C LEU A 176 30.53 8.85 -12.28
N GLN A 177 30.74 7.55 -12.50
CA GLN A 177 31.99 7.06 -13.08
C GLN A 177 32.15 7.48 -14.55
N ALA A 178 31.06 7.43 -15.33
CA ALA A 178 31.05 7.90 -16.70
C ALA A 178 31.32 9.42 -16.82
N SER A 179 30.76 10.24 -15.91
CA SER A 179 31.03 11.68 -15.91
C SER A 179 32.48 12.01 -15.50
N ALA A 180 33.02 11.33 -14.47
CA ALA A 180 34.41 11.52 -14.04
C ALA A 180 35.43 11.13 -15.12
N GLN A 181 35.15 10.08 -15.90
CA GLN A 181 36.00 9.69 -17.03
C GLN A 181 35.97 10.74 -18.15
N SER A 182 34.81 11.35 -18.42
CA SER A 182 34.67 12.39 -19.45
C SER A 182 35.40 13.70 -19.10
N GLU A 183 35.49 14.05 -17.81
CA GLU A 183 36.23 15.25 -17.36
C GLU A 183 37.76 15.05 -17.40
N GLY A 184 38.25 13.82 -17.19
CA GLY A 184 39.69 13.50 -17.23
C GLY A 184 40.29 13.43 -18.64
N GLU A 185 39.49 13.22 -19.68
CA GLU A 185 39.94 13.27 -21.09
C GLU A 185 40.06 14.69 -21.66
N LEU A 186 39.53 15.70 -20.94
CA LEU A 186 39.54 17.11 -21.36
C LEU A 186 40.70 17.94 -20.78
N THR A 187 41.56 17.35 -19.94
CA THR A 187 42.76 17.99 -19.33
C THR A 187 44.05 17.37 -19.82
#